data_AF-A0A5C7IUQ6-F1
#
_entry.id   AF-A0A5C7IUQ6-F1
#
_cell.length_a   1.000
_cell.length_b   1.000
_cell.length_c   1.000
_cell.angle_alpha   90.00
_cell.angle_beta   90.00
_cell.angle_gamma   90.00
#
_symmetry.space_group_name_H-M   'P 1'
#
loop_
_entity.id
_entity.type
_entity.pdbx_description
1 polymer ?
#
loop_
_entity_poly.entity_id
_entity_poly.type
_entity_poly.pdbx_seq_one_letter_code
_entity_poly.pdbx_strand_id
1 'polypeptide(L)'
;MFHNINMDEGLEQMEREMVQKCDGLPLAIIVLGGILSTRKPQEWHGVHDHIWRHLKNDSIEIYYLLALSFDYLPYQLKQYFLYLGVFSEDSEIVMEELIQLLMAKGFISQDEDHVMEDVAKDYLDELINRSLLQVETRVGKDL
;
A
#
# COMPACT_ATOMS: atom_id res chain seq x y z
N MET A 1 -22.90 -6.48 27.96
CA MET A 1 -22.03 -5.42 27.40
C MET A 1 -20.65 -5.53 28.03
N PHE A 2 -19.86 -6.58 27.67
CA PHE A 2 -18.51 -6.83 28.21
C PHE A 2 -17.56 -7.50 27.20
N HIS A 3 -17.88 -7.52 25.91
CA HIS A 3 -17.09 -8.25 24.90
C HIS A 3 -16.10 -7.36 24.12
N ASN A 4 -15.92 -6.09 24.52
CA ASN A 4 -15.19 -5.10 23.72
C ASN A 4 -13.84 -4.65 24.30
N ILE A 5 -13.50 -5.00 25.54
CA ILE A 5 -12.24 -4.55 26.17
C ILE A 5 -11.09 -5.55 25.91
N ASN A 6 -11.38 -6.86 25.82
CA ASN A 6 -10.34 -7.88 25.58
C ASN A 6 -9.89 -8.00 24.11
N MET A 7 -10.72 -7.59 23.15
CA MET A 7 -10.40 -7.73 21.72
C MET A 7 -9.41 -6.65 21.25
N ASP A 8 -9.52 -5.47 21.86
CA ASP A 8 -8.68 -4.31 21.56
C ASP A 8 -7.25 -4.52 22.09
N GLU A 9 -7.10 -4.97 23.34
CA GLU A 9 -5.79 -5.29 23.93
C GLU A 9 -5.02 -6.37 23.15
N GLY A 10 -5.71 -7.41 22.67
CA GLY A 10 -5.10 -8.47 21.86
C GLY A 10 -4.64 -7.99 20.49
N LEU A 11 -5.38 -7.08 19.87
CA LEU A 11 -5.02 -6.50 18.58
C LEU A 11 -3.82 -5.55 18.73
N GLU A 12 -3.84 -4.68 19.74
CA GLU A 12 -2.74 -3.76 20.02
C GLU A 12 -1.44 -4.52 20.33
N GLN A 13 -1.52 -5.64 21.05
CA GLN A 13 -0.38 -6.48 21.31
C GLN A 13 0.19 -7.08 20.02
N MET A 14 -0.68 -7.61 19.14
CA MET A 14 -0.28 -8.14 17.83
C MET A 14 0.38 -7.07 16.95
N GLU A 15 -0.17 -5.85 16.94
CA GLU A 15 0.40 -4.72 16.21
C GLU A 15 1.82 -4.41 16.70
N ARG A 16 2.00 -4.28 18.02
CA ARG A 16 3.31 -4.01 18.64
C ARG A 16 4.30 -5.11 18.33
N GLU A 17 3.87 -6.37 18.37
CA GLU A 17 4.71 -7.52 18.02
C GLU A 17 5.14 -7.47 16.55
N MET A 18 4.23 -7.20 15.60
CA MET A 18 4.59 -7.04 14.18
C MET A 18 5.57 -5.88 13.95
N VAL A 19 5.37 -4.73 14.60
CA VAL A 19 6.26 -3.57 14.50
C VAL A 19 7.65 -3.89 15.06
N GLN A 20 7.74 -4.65 16.15
CA GLN A 20 9.03 -5.09 16.70
C GLN A 20 9.80 -5.96 15.70
N LYS A 21 9.11 -6.79 14.90
CA LYS A 21 9.76 -7.61 13.88
C LYS A 21 10.36 -6.79 12.73
N CYS A 22 9.96 -5.53 12.54
CA CYS A 22 10.57 -4.61 11.57
C CYS A 22 11.99 -4.14 11.95
N ASP A 23 12.49 -4.46 13.15
CA ASP A 23 13.87 -4.18 13.61
C ASP A 23 14.30 -2.71 13.47
N GLY A 24 13.35 -1.80 13.69
CA GLY A 24 13.60 -0.35 13.64
C GLY A 24 13.82 0.23 12.23
N LEU A 25 13.68 -0.54 11.15
CA LEU A 25 13.82 -0.03 9.79
C LEU A 25 12.59 0.84 9.42
N PRO A 26 12.75 2.17 9.17
CA PRO A 26 11.60 3.05 8.95
C PRO A 26 10.73 2.63 7.76
N LEU A 27 11.36 2.19 6.67
CA LEU A 27 10.64 1.73 5.48
C LEU A 27 9.81 0.47 5.77
N ALA A 28 10.30 -0.46 6.59
CA ALA A 28 9.54 -1.65 6.98
C ALA A 28 8.29 -1.29 7.78
N ILE A 29 8.42 -0.34 8.70
CA ILE A 29 7.31 0.15 9.52
C ILE A 29 6.26 0.83 8.65
N ILE A 30 6.69 1.68 7.70
CA ILE A 30 5.79 2.37 6.76
C ILE A 30 5.03 1.36 5.90
N VAL A 31 5.73 0.38 5.31
CA VAL A 31 5.09 -0.65 4.46
C VAL A 31 4.13 -1.51 5.26
N LEU A 32 4.50 -1.91 6.48
CA LEU A 32 3.60 -2.63 7.38
C LEU A 32 2.35 -1.79 7.69
N GLY A 33 2.51 -0.51 8.01
CA GLY A 33 1.42 0.42 8.22
C GLY A 33 0.49 0.53 7.02
N GLY A 34 1.04 0.63 5.80
CA GLY A 34 0.28 0.64 4.55
C GLY A 34 -0.48 -0.66 4.27
N ILE A 35 0.07 -1.81 4.66
CA ILE A 35 -0.63 -3.10 4.57
C ILE A 35 -1.82 -3.13 5.53
N LEU A 36 -1.60 -2.72 6.79
CA LEU A 36 -2.61 -2.79 7.85
C LEU A 36 -3.73 -1.74 7.67
N SER A 37 -3.40 -0.55 7.15
CA SER A 37 -4.36 0.55 6.93
C SER A 37 -5.48 0.18 5.95
N THR A 38 -5.22 -0.75 5.04
CA THR A 38 -6.19 -1.22 4.04
C THR A 38 -6.99 -2.44 4.50
N ARG A 39 -6.90 -2.80 5.79
CA ARG A 39 -7.47 -4.05 6.34
C ARG A 39 -8.26 -3.79 7.59
N LYS A 40 -9.29 -4.60 7.79
CA LYS A 40 -9.97 -4.64 9.08
C LYS A 40 -9.07 -5.33 10.10
N PRO A 41 -9.13 -4.93 11.38
CA PRO A 41 -8.42 -5.59 12.48
C PRO A 41 -8.49 -7.13 12.48
N GLN A 42 -9.63 -7.70 12.09
CA GLN A 42 -9.80 -9.16 12.07
C GLN A 42 -8.86 -9.86 11.06
N GLU A 43 -8.46 -9.15 10.01
CA GLU A 43 -7.62 -9.66 8.92
C GLU A 43 -6.12 -9.58 9.25
N TRP A 44 -5.75 -8.91 10.35
CA TRP A 44 -4.35 -8.70 10.74
C TRP A 44 -3.63 -10.00 11.08
N HIS A 45 -4.36 -11.03 11.54
CA HIS A 45 -3.82 -12.37 11.77
C HIS A 45 -3.13 -12.95 10.53
N GLY A 46 -3.67 -12.70 9.33
CA GLY A 46 -3.07 -13.17 8.08
C GLY A 46 -1.74 -12.48 7.77
N VAL A 47 -1.60 -11.20 8.15
CA VAL A 47 -0.36 -10.41 8.02
C VAL A 47 0.66 -10.90 9.04
N HIS A 48 0.25 -11.06 10.30
CA HIS A 48 1.06 -11.62 11.37
C HIS A 48 1.64 -12.98 10.98
N ASP A 49 0.81 -13.92 10.52
CA ASP A 49 1.28 -15.25 10.12
C ASP A 49 2.23 -15.19 8.93
N HIS A 50 2.04 -14.25 8.01
CA HIS A 50 2.96 -14.04 6.90
C HIS A 50 4.33 -13.56 7.40
N ILE A 51 4.36 -12.61 8.34
CA ILE A 51 5.59 -12.11 8.96
C ILE A 51 6.32 -13.27 9.65
N TRP A 52 5.63 -14.04 10.50
CA TRP A 52 6.24 -15.13 11.26
C TRP A 52 6.82 -16.25 10.37
N ARG A 53 6.19 -16.53 9.23
CA ARG A 53 6.70 -17.51 8.26
C ARG A 53 7.99 -17.07 7.55
N HIS A 54 8.30 -15.77 7.53
CA HIS A 54 9.43 -15.20 6.81
C HIS A 54 10.45 -14.51 7.72
N LEU A 55 10.38 -14.73 9.04
CA LEU A 55 11.38 -14.22 9.96
C LEU A 55 12.74 -14.87 9.72
N LYS A 56 13.78 -14.05 9.83
CA LYS A 56 15.17 -14.47 9.78
C LYS A 56 15.90 -13.75 10.92
N ASN A 57 16.52 -14.52 11.80
CA ASN A 57 17.14 -14.00 13.03
C ASN A 57 16.18 -13.11 13.86
N ASP A 58 14.92 -13.53 13.96
CA ASP A 58 13.83 -12.85 14.68
C ASP A 58 13.35 -11.51 14.08
N SER A 59 13.80 -11.16 12.88
CA SER A 59 13.37 -9.95 12.16
C SER A 59 12.81 -10.28 10.77
N ILE A 60 11.90 -9.45 10.27
CA ILE A 60 11.39 -9.55 8.89
C ILE A 60 12.30 -8.78 7.94
N GLU A 61 12.81 -9.44 6.90
CA GLU A 61 13.52 -8.73 5.83
C GLU A 61 12.50 -7.89 5.04
N ILE A 62 12.83 -6.62 4.78
CA ILE A 62 11.94 -5.65 4.09
C ILE A 62 11.37 -6.18 2.78
N TYR A 63 12.14 -6.99 2.05
CA TYR A 63 11.72 -7.61 0.81
C TYR A 63 10.39 -8.38 0.95
N TYR A 64 10.20 -9.11 2.05
CA TYR A 64 8.97 -9.87 2.27
C TYR A 64 7.77 -8.97 2.54
N LEU A 65 7.97 -7.84 3.23
CA LEU A 65 6.91 -6.84 3.43
C LEU A 65 6.54 -6.15 2.12
N LEU A 66 7.52 -5.80 1.29
CA LEU A 66 7.28 -5.21 -0.02
C LEU A 66 6.53 -6.19 -0.94
N ALA A 67 6.96 -7.46 -0.97
CA ALA A 67 6.27 -8.51 -1.72
C ALA A 67 4.83 -8.71 -1.22
N LEU A 68 4.62 -8.73 0.11
CA LEU A 68 3.29 -8.85 0.70
C LEU A 68 2.39 -7.65 0.35
N SER A 69 2.92 -6.43 0.40
CA SER A 69 2.20 -5.22 0.02
C SER A 69 1.73 -5.28 -1.44
N PHE A 70 2.62 -5.73 -2.33
CA PHE A 70 2.29 -5.97 -3.73
C PHE A 70 1.25 -7.07 -3.90
N ASP A 71 1.42 -8.23 -3.25
CA ASP A 71 0.52 -9.38 -3.35
C ASP A 71 -0.91 -9.04 -2.92
N TYR A 72 -1.05 -8.10 -2.00
CA TYR A 72 -2.30 -7.60 -1.47
C TYR A 72 -2.95 -6.47 -2.26
N LEU A 73 -2.37 -6.06 -3.39
CA LEU A 73 -3.03 -5.18 -4.32
C LEU A 73 -4.16 -5.90 -5.07
N PRO A 74 -5.29 -5.22 -5.35
CA PRO A 74 -6.22 -5.60 -6.38
C PRO A 74 -5.51 -5.86 -7.72
N TYR A 75 -6.05 -6.77 -8.53
CA TYR A 75 -5.42 -7.20 -9.78
C TYR A 75 -5.08 -6.04 -10.71
N GLN A 76 -5.99 -5.09 -10.86
CA GLN A 76 -5.82 -3.90 -11.68
C GLN A 76 -4.65 -3.04 -11.18
N LEU A 77 -4.57 -2.81 -9.86
CA LEU A 77 -3.50 -2.04 -9.26
C LEU A 77 -2.12 -2.71 -9.37
N LYS A 78 -2.05 -4.05 -9.37
CA LYS A 78 -0.79 -4.76 -9.64
C LYS A 78 -0.25 -4.41 -11.02
N GLN A 79 -1.11 -4.38 -12.03
CA GLN A 79 -0.71 -4.06 -13.40
C GLN A 79 -0.19 -2.62 -13.50
N TYR A 80 -0.85 -1.66 -12.84
CA TYR A 80 -0.39 -0.27 -12.86
C TYR A 80 0.90 -0.07 -12.09
N PHE A 81 1.02 -0.65 -10.89
CA PHE A 81 2.23 -0.55 -10.10
C PHE A 81 3.44 -1.11 -10.85
N LEU A 82 3.30 -2.27 -11.51
CA LEU A 82 4.36 -2.82 -12.35
C LEU A 82 4.70 -1.91 -13.54
N TYR A 83 3.70 -1.24 -14.13
CA TYR A 83 3.93 -0.30 -15.23
C TYR A 83 4.77 0.92 -14.79
N LEU A 84 4.68 1.35 -13.53
CA LEU A 84 5.54 2.41 -13.00
C LEU A 84 7.04 2.04 -13.02
N GLY A 85 7.39 0.76 -13.07
CA GLY A 85 8.77 0.30 -13.25
C GLY A 85 9.38 0.60 -14.62
N VAL A 86 8.62 1.14 -15.57
CA VAL A 86 9.14 1.61 -16.87
C VAL A 86 9.86 2.95 -16.74
N PHE A 87 9.52 3.75 -15.74
CA PHE A 87 10.20 5.01 -15.47
C PHE A 87 11.59 4.73 -14.89
N SER A 88 12.54 5.62 -15.16
CA SER A 88 13.88 5.52 -14.59
C SER A 88 13.86 5.69 -13.07
N GLU A 89 14.80 5.05 -12.40
CA GLU A 89 15.03 5.27 -10.97
C GLU A 89 15.27 6.78 -10.71
N ASP A 90 14.67 7.28 -9.63
CA ASP A 90 14.74 8.69 -9.19
C ASP A 90 14.27 9.74 -10.20
N SER A 91 13.52 9.37 -11.25
CA SER A 91 12.89 10.37 -12.11
C SER A 91 11.60 10.92 -11.52
N GLU A 92 11.45 12.24 -11.59
CA GLU A 92 10.18 12.92 -11.32
C GLU A 92 9.15 12.53 -12.38
N ILE A 93 7.96 12.13 -11.93
CA ILE A 93 6.82 11.81 -12.79
C ILE A 93 5.72 12.82 -12.52
N VAL A 94 5.30 13.57 -13.54
CA VAL A 94 4.18 14.50 -13.42
C VAL A 94 2.88 13.69 -13.35
N MET A 95 2.08 13.91 -12.30
CA MET A 95 0.84 13.16 -12.06
C MET A 95 -0.14 13.24 -13.24
N GLU A 96 -0.28 14.43 -13.85
CA GLU A 96 -1.15 14.62 -15.02
C GLU A 96 -0.71 13.79 -16.23
N GLU A 97 0.60 13.71 -16.48
CA GLU A 97 1.16 12.88 -17.55
C GLU A 97 0.97 11.39 -17.26
N LEU A 98 1.14 10.98 -16.00
CA LEU A 98 0.89 9.61 -15.58
C LEU A 98 -0.57 9.20 -15.79
N ILE A 99 -1.53 10.05 -15.41
CA ILE A 99 -2.96 9.80 -15.63
C ILE A 99 -3.26 9.65 -17.14
N GLN A 100 -2.72 10.53 -17.98
CA GLN A 100 -2.89 10.43 -19.44
C GLN A 100 -2.29 9.14 -20.01
N LEU A 101 -1.11 8.72 -19.53
CA LEU A 101 -0.47 7.47 -19.94
C LEU A 101 -1.29 6.24 -19.53
N LEU A 102 -1.88 6.25 -18.33
CA LEU A 102 -2.73 5.17 -17.84
C LEU A 102 -4.01 5.05 -18.68
N MET A 103 -4.67 6.16 -18.96
CA MET A 103 -5.86 6.18 -19.84
C MET A 103 -5.51 5.68 -21.25
N ALA A 104 -4.41 6.16 -21.85
CA ALA A 104 -4.00 5.77 -23.19
C ALA A 104 -3.68 4.28 -23.34
N LYS A 105 -3.28 3.62 -22.24
CA LYS A 105 -2.95 2.19 -22.22
C LYS A 105 -4.15 1.28 -22.02
N GLY A 106 -5.35 1.84 -21.83
CA GLY A 106 -6.57 1.07 -21.58
C GLY A 106 -6.54 0.36 -20.23
N PHE A 107 -5.66 0.80 -19.33
CA PHE A 107 -5.60 0.33 -17.97
C PHE A 107 -6.88 0.70 -17.23
N ILE A 108 -7.37 1.91 -17.45
CA ILE A 108 -8.65 2.39 -16.93
C ILE A 108 -9.72 2.16 -17.99
N SER A 109 -10.69 1.29 -17.68
CA SER A 109 -11.88 1.09 -18.51
C SER A 109 -12.86 2.24 -18.30
N GLN A 110 -13.50 2.72 -19.38
CA GLN A 110 -14.66 3.60 -19.27
C GLN A 110 -15.76 2.86 -18.51
N ASP A 111 -16.13 3.39 -17.36
CA ASP A 111 -17.39 3.06 -16.71
C ASP A 111 -18.39 4.16 -17.11
N GLU A 112 -19.64 3.80 -17.43
CA GLU A 112 -20.64 4.78 -17.91
C GLU A 112 -20.92 5.87 -16.85
N ASP A 113 -20.61 5.59 -15.59
CA ASP A 113 -20.86 6.46 -14.44
C ASP A 113 -19.62 7.23 -13.93
N HIS A 114 -18.41 6.94 -14.40
CA HIS A 114 -17.17 7.52 -13.83
C HIS A 114 -16.27 8.17 -14.89
N VAL A 115 -15.76 9.37 -14.58
CA VAL A 115 -14.75 10.04 -15.41
C VAL A 115 -13.44 9.25 -15.28
N MET A 116 -12.84 8.84 -16.40
CA MET A 116 -11.59 8.04 -16.41
C MET A 116 -10.44 8.69 -15.63
N GLU A 117 -10.41 10.02 -15.58
CA GLU A 117 -9.43 10.78 -14.79
C GLU A 117 -9.60 10.55 -13.28
N ASP A 118 -10.85 10.47 -12.80
CA ASP A 118 -11.14 10.25 -11.38
C ASP A 118 -10.76 8.83 -10.98
N VAL A 119 -11.04 7.83 -11.83
CA VAL A 119 -10.59 6.45 -11.60
C VAL A 119 -9.05 6.35 -11.57
N ALA A 120 -8.35 7.12 -12.41
CA ALA A 120 -6.89 7.19 -12.38
C ALA A 120 -6.38 7.74 -11.05
N LYS A 121 -7.01 8.80 -10.55
CA LYS A 121 -6.66 9.43 -9.27
C LYS A 121 -6.93 8.49 -8.11
N ASP A 122 -8.07 7.81 -8.09
CA ASP A 122 -8.40 6.82 -7.06
C ASP A 122 -7.35 5.70 -6.98
N TYR A 123 -6.86 5.23 -8.13
CA TYR A 123 -5.78 4.25 -8.17
C TYR A 123 -4.46 4.76 -7.62
N LEU A 124 -4.09 6.00 -7.94
CA LEU A 124 -2.89 6.64 -7.39
C LEU A 124 -3.03 6.84 -5.87
N ASP A 125 -4.17 7.33 -5.42
CA ASP A 125 -4.47 7.52 -4.00
C ASP A 125 -4.44 6.19 -3.24
N GLU A 126 -4.95 5.09 -3.83
CA GLU A 126 -4.87 3.77 -3.20
C GLU A 126 -3.41 3.29 -3.07
N LEU A 127 -2.57 3.50 -4.09
CA LEU A 127 -1.14 3.16 -4.02
C LEU A 127 -0.39 4.03 -2.99
N ILE A 128 -0.74 5.31 -2.87
CA ILE A 128 -0.19 6.23 -1.86
C ILE A 128 -0.63 5.79 -0.45
N ASN A 129 -1.91 5.47 -0.26
CA ASN A 129 -2.46 5.01 1.02
C ASN A 129 -1.82 3.68 1.49
N ARG A 130 -1.37 2.85 0.54
CA ARG A 130 -0.61 1.62 0.79
C ARG A 130 0.90 1.84 0.95
N SER A 131 1.35 3.08 0.91
CA SER A 131 2.77 3.48 0.98
C SER A 131 3.64 2.86 -0.12
N LEU A 132 3.05 2.59 -1.28
CA LEU A 132 3.76 2.10 -2.47
C LEU A 132 4.19 3.23 -3.40
N LEU A 133 3.57 4.41 -3.27
CA LEU A 133 3.98 5.65 -3.93
C LEU A 133 4.15 6.76 -2.90
N GLN A 134 5.17 7.59 -3.13
CA GLN A 134 5.44 8.78 -2.33
C GLN A 134 5.29 10.01 -3.22
N VAL A 135 4.59 11.02 -2.69
CA VAL A 135 4.44 12.32 -3.36
C VAL A 135 5.52 13.26 -2.83
N GLU A 136 6.38 13.75 -3.71
CA GLU A 136 7.49 14.64 -3.34
C GLU A 136 7.05 16.12 -3.29
N THR A 137 6.32 16.59 -4.30
CA THR A 137 5.78 17.96 -4.35
C THR A 137 4.32 17.97 -4.80
N ARG A 138 3.47 18.63 -4.00
CA ARG A 138 2.12 19.01 -4.42
C ARG A 138 2.19 20.40 -5.05
N VAL A 139 2.12 20.47 -6.38
CA VAL A 139 1.86 21.74 -7.04
C VAL A 139 0.37 22.03 -6.82
N GLY A 140 0.06 22.95 -5.91
CA GLY A 140 -1.32 23.30 -5.59
C GLY A 140 -2.06 23.81 -6.82
N LYS A 141 -3.14 23.12 -7.22
CA LYS A 141 -4.25 23.74 -7.95
C LYS A 141 -5.29 24.18 -6.92
N ASP A 142 -4.94 25.19 -6.13
CA ASP A 142 -5.92 26.04 -5.46
C ASP A 142 -6.05 27.33 -6.29
N LEU A 143 -6.93 27.31 -7.29
CA LEU A 143 -7.63 28.46 -7.90
C LEU A 143 -8.98 28.01 -8.46
#